data_AF-A0A554KD08-F1
#
_entry.id   AF-A0A554KD08-F1
#
_cell.length_a   1.000
_cell.length_b   1.000
_cell.length_c   1.000
_cell.angle_alpha   90.00
_cell.angle_beta   90.00
_cell.angle_gamma   90.00
#
_symmetry.space_group_name_H-M   'P 1'
#
loop_
_entity.id
_entity.type
_entity.pdbx_description
1 polymer ?
#
loop_
_entity_poly.entity_id
_entity_poly.type
_entity_poly.pdbx_seq_one_letter_code
_entity_poly.pdbx_strand_id
1 'polypeptide(L)' 'MQKIGMIHEGHLRENIKKWDIFEDEEIYGILKNDFEK' A
#
# COMPACT_ATOMS: atom_id res chain seq x y z
N MET A 1 1.82 -7.31 2.53
CA MET A 1 2.25 -7.29 1.11
C MET A 1 3.73 -7.64 0.91
N GLN A 2 4.62 -7.37 1.86
CA GLN A 2 6.06 -7.72 1.73
C GLN A 2 6.35 -9.22 1.57
N LYS A 3 5.61 -10.10 2.27
CA LYS A 3 5.78 -11.56 2.13
C LYS A 3 5.53 -12.07 0.70
N ILE A 4 4.76 -11.35 -0.11
CA ILE A 4 4.48 -11.67 -1.52
C ILE A 4 5.34 -10.84 -2.49
N GLY A 5 6.42 -10.23 -2.00
CA GLY A 5 7.42 -9.54 -2.82
C GLY A 5 7.13 -8.06 -3.11
N MET A 6 6.04 -7.49 -2.57
CA MET A 6 5.75 -6.07 -2.76
C MET A 6 6.57 -5.18 -1.82
N ILE A 7 6.95 -4.00 -2.28
CA ILE A 7 7.73 -3.00 -1.55
C ILE A 7 6.77 -1.98 -0.94
N HIS A 8 7.09 -1.51 0.27
CA HIS A 8 6.36 -0.40 0.90
C HIS A 8 6.78 0.91 0.25
N GLU A 9 5.80 1.67 -0.25
CA GLU A 9 6.07 2.89 -1.02
C GLU A 9 5.61 4.15 -0.31
N GLY A 10 4.66 4.03 0.62
CA GLY A 10 4.18 5.20 1.35
C GLY A 10 3.11 4.89 2.37
N HIS A 11 2.93 5.85 3.25
CA HIS A 11 1.90 5.88 4.27
C HIS A 11 1.12 7.18 4.11
N LEU A 12 -0.13 7.07 3.66
CA LEU A 12 -1.01 8.20 3.41
C LEU A 12 -1.92 8.41 4.61
N ARG A 13 -1.60 9.41 5.44
CA ARG A 13 -2.35 9.71 6.65
C ARG A 13 -3.73 10.28 6.32
N GLU A 14 -4.75 9.76 7.00
CA GLU A 14 -6.14 10.23 6.93
C GLU A 14 -6.67 10.34 5.48
N ASN A 15 -6.16 9.52 4.56
CA ASN A 15 -6.46 9.62 3.13
C ASN A 15 -7.89 9.19 2.79
N ILE A 16 -8.48 8.32 3.62
CA ILE A 16 -9.81 7.76 3.40
C ILE A 16 -10.75 8.26 4.51
N LYS A 17 -11.91 8.80 4.11
CA LYS A 17 -13.03 9.07 5.02
C LYS A 17 -14.12 8.02 4.84
N LYS A 18 -14.38 7.23 5.88
CA LYS A 18 -15.43 6.22 5.88
C LYS A 18 -16.09 6.16 7.24
N TRP A 19 -17.43 6.13 7.27
CA TRP A 19 -18.20 6.05 8.52
C TRP A 19 -17.83 7.15 9.54
N ASP A 20 -17.60 8.37 9.05
CA ASP A 20 -17.13 9.52 9.83
C ASP A 20 -15.80 9.34 10.58
N ILE A 21 -15.00 8.35 10.17
CA ILE A 21 -13.63 8.12 10.63
C ILE A 21 -12.66 8.37 9.47
N PHE A 22 -11.53 8.99 9.78
CA PHE A 22 -10.40 9.09 8.86
C PHE A 22 -9.45 7.91 9.12
N GLU A 23 -9.09 7.20 8.04
CA GLU A 23 -8.21 6.05 8.07
C GLU A 23 -6.93 6.34 7.27
N ASP A 24 -5.80 5.86 7.78
CA ASP A 24 -4.54 5.86 7.06
C ASP A 24 -4.51 4.73 6.02
N GLU A 25 -3.84 4.97 4.90
CA GLU A 25 -3.69 4.00 3.82
C GLU A 25 -2.20 3.67 3.58
N GLU A 26 -1.87 2.38 3.63
CA GLU A 26 -0.52 1.87 3.33
C GLU A 26 -0.41 1.47 1.86
N ILE A 27 0.52 2.10 1.14
CA ILE A 27 0.74 1.86 -0.28
C ILE A 27 1.87 0.86 -0.46
N TYR A 28 1.59 -0.18 -1.26
CA TYR A 28 2.57 -1.16 -1.66
C TYR A 28 2.56 -1.33 -3.18
N GLY A 29 3.74 -1.45 -3.76
CA GLY A 29 3.94 -1.69 -5.19
C GLY A 29 4.81 -2.92 -5.45
N ILE A 30 4.65 -3.53 -6.62
CA ILE A 30 5.61 -4.50 -7.17
C ILE A 30 5.75 -4.22 -8.65
N LEU A 31 6.99 -4.09 -9.12
CA LEU A 31 7.26 -3.93 -10.54
C LEU A 31 7.04 -5.26 -11.25
N LYS A 32 6.55 -5.20 -12.49
CA LYS A 32 6.32 -6.41 -13.32
C LYS A 32 7.54 -7.32 -13.36
N ASN A 33 8.73 -6.75 -13.57
CA ASN A 33 9.99 -7.51 -13.65
C ASN A 33 10.38 -8.20 -12.34
N ASP A 34 9.89 -7.72 -11.18
CA ASP A 34 10.15 -8.36 -9.88
C ASP A 34 9.09 -9.42 -9.54
N PHE A 35 7.90 -9.32 -10.14
CA PHE A 35 6.86 -10.35 -10.03
C PHE A 35 7.13 -11.56 -10.94
N GLU A 36 7.67 -11.34 -12.13
CA GLU A 36 7.92 -12.40 -13.14
C GLU A 36 9.26 -13.14 -12.96
N LYS A 37 10.01 -12.88 -11.89
CA LYS A 37 11.23 -13.62 -11.52
C LYS A 37 10.90 -14.96 -10.88
#